data_AF-A0A2V7SYD0-F1
#
_entry.id   AF-A0A2V7SYD0-F1
#
_cell.length_a   1.000
_cell.length_b   1.000
_cell.length_c   1.000
_cell.angle_alpha   90.00
_cell.angle_beta   90.00
_cell.angle_gamma   90.00
#
_symmetry.space_group_name_H-M   'P 1'
#
loop_
_entity.id
_entity.type
_entity.pdbx_description
1 polymer ?
#
loop_
_entity_poly.entity_id
_entity_poly.type
_entity_poly.pdbx_seq_one_letter_code
_entity_poly.pdbx_strand_id
1 'polypeptide(L)'
;MISRERILEAAARVYSKHGFRGATTRLIAAEAGVNEVTLFRTFGSKGALLDAVLEENDSCDEVDPLPDPPVDPQRELTDWVSMHLERIRHLRPMLIHAISEYEERPEVADFACRGRIDVHRHVTEYVERLHKLGLADRDADVEAAVTMLISSVMSDAMGRPMAPNTFLPPDEAAPRYVRCFLRMIGAPVSR
;
A
#
# COMPACT_ATOMS: atom_id res chain seq x y z
N MET A 1 2.86 6.26 -31.45
CA MET A 1 1.54 6.37 -30.79
C MET A 1 1.84 6.33 -29.30
N ILE A 2 1.40 7.32 -28.50
CA ILE A 2 1.65 7.30 -27.05
C ILE A 2 0.78 6.17 -26.47
N SER A 3 1.40 5.23 -25.74
CA SER A 3 0.70 4.10 -25.15
C SER A 3 -0.10 4.56 -23.93
N ARG A 4 -1.14 3.79 -23.57
CA ARG A 4 -1.94 3.99 -22.37
C ARG A 4 -1.04 4.12 -21.14
N GLU A 5 0.00 3.28 -21.02
CA GLU A 5 0.94 3.30 -19.89
C GLU A 5 1.64 4.67 -19.75
N ARG A 6 2.13 5.26 -20.86
CA ARG A 6 2.80 6.58 -20.79
C ARG A 6 1.90 7.70 -20.28
N ILE A 7 0.59 7.63 -20.55
CA ILE A 7 -0.36 8.61 -20.02
C ILE A 7 -0.57 8.38 -18.53
N LEU A 8 -0.62 7.12 -18.10
CA LEU A 8 -0.77 6.75 -16.70
C LEU A 8 0.44 7.14 -15.86
N GLU A 9 1.66 6.91 -16.35
CA GLU A 9 2.89 7.37 -15.69
C GLU A 9 2.92 8.89 -15.53
N ALA A 10 2.56 9.62 -16.57
CA ALA A 10 2.48 11.08 -16.54
C ALA A 10 1.41 11.58 -15.55
N ALA A 11 0.23 10.97 -15.59
CA ALA A 11 -0.84 11.27 -14.65
C ALA A 11 -0.40 10.99 -13.20
N ALA A 12 0.28 9.87 -12.95
CA ALA A 12 0.81 9.51 -11.64
C ALA A 12 1.79 10.57 -11.10
N ARG A 13 2.72 11.05 -11.94
CA ARG A 13 3.65 12.13 -11.56
C ARG A 13 2.91 13.42 -11.20
N VAL A 14 1.93 13.81 -12.00
CA VAL A 14 1.16 15.04 -11.77
C VAL A 14 0.29 14.92 -10.51
N TYR A 15 -0.40 13.80 -10.30
CA TYR A 15 -1.18 13.55 -9.09
C TYR A 15 -0.32 13.57 -7.83
N SER A 16 0.85 12.92 -7.86
CA SER A 16 1.79 12.90 -6.73
C SER A 16 2.29 14.29 -6.34
N LYS A 17 2.41 15.20 -7.31
CA LYS A 17 2.98 16.55 -7.10
C LYS A 17 1.93 17.60 -6.74
N HIS A 18 0.71 17.46 -7.25
CA HIS A 18 -0.31 18.52 -7.17
C HIS A 18 -1.57 18.09 -6.41
N GLY A 19 -1.66 16.83 -5.97
CA GLY A 19 -2.88 16.23 -5.47
C GLY A 19 -3.96 16.11 -6.55
N PHE A 20 -5.10 15.50 -6.21
CA PHE A 20 -6.17 15.33 -7.18
C PHE A 20 -6.72 16.69 -7.62
N ARG A 21 -7.03 17.63 -6.71
CA ARG A 21 -7.49 18.98 -7.10
C ARG A 21 -6.54 19.72 -8.06
N GLY A 22 -5.25 19.80 -7.72
CA GLY A 22 -4.26 20.55 -8.51
C GLY A 22 -3.86 19.91 -9.83
N ALA A 23 -4.03 18.58 -9.96
CA ALA A 23 -3.69 17.82 -11.16
C ALA A 23 -4.71 18.04 -12.29
N THR A 24 -4.69 19.20 -12.96
CA THR A 24 -5.61 19.45 -14.08
C THR A 24 -5.33 18.51 -15.26
N THR A 25 -6.37 18.12 -16.01
CA THR A 25 -6.25 17.33 -17.24
C THR A 25 -5.31 17.97 -18.26
N ARG A 26 -5.24 19.31 -18.29
CA ARG A 26 -4.27 20.07 -19.08
C ARG A 26 -2.81 19.83 -18.65
N LEU A 27 -2.52 19.81 -17.35
CA LEU A 27 -1.17 19.52 -16.85
C LEU A 27 -0.76 18.08 -17.18
N ILE A 28 -1.69 17.12 -17.02
CA ILE A 28 -1.44 15.72 -17.34
C ILE A 28 -1.21 15.54 -18.84
N ALA A 29 -1.99 16.21 -19.69
CA ALA A 29 -1.81 16.19 -21.14
C ALA A 29 -0.43 16.69 -21.55
N ALA A 30 0.00 17.81 -20.96
CA ALA A 30 1.32 18.39 -21.20
C ALA A 30 2.45 17.45 -20.75
N GLU A 31 2.35 16.86 -19.56
CA GLU A 31 3.32 15.89 -19.03
C GLU A 31 3.40 14.62 -19.89
N ALA A 32 2.27 14.13 -20.38
CA ALA A 32 2.19 12.95 -21.25
C ALA A 32 2.60 13.23 -22.70
N GLY A 33 2.71 14.50 -23.11
CA GLY A 33 2.95 14.90 -24.50
C GLY A 33 1.76 14.60 -25.43
N VAL A 34 0.53 14.63 -24.90
CA VAL A 34 -0.73 14.41 -25.65
C VAL A 34 -1.61 15.65 -25.65
N ASN A 35 -2.61 15.69 -26.54
CA ASN A 35 -3.70 16.66 -26.42
C ASN A 35 -4.69 16.23 -25.34
N GLU A 36 -5.22 17.18 -24.58
CA GLU A 36 -6.25 16.97 -23.56
C GLU A 36 -7.48 16.21 -24.08
N VAL A 37 -7.87 16.41 -25.34
CA VAL A 37 -8.95 15.64 -25.99
C VAL A 37 -8.62 14.13 -26.06
N THR A 38 -7.35 13.78 -26.22
CA THR A 38 -6.90 12.36 -26.25
C THR A 38 -7.06 11.72 -24.88
N LEU A 39 -6.79 12.47 -23.80
CA LEU A 39 -7.02 12.05 -22.43
C LEU A 39 -8.50 11.76 -22.18
N PHE A 40 -9.38 12.71 -22.52
CA PHE A 40 -10.84 12.53 -22.37
C PHE A 40 -11.37 11.35 -23.21
N ARG A 41 -10.87 11.15 -24.43
CA ARG A 41 -11.27 10.00 -25.25
C ARG A 41 -10.81 8.65 -24.69
N THR A 42 -9.66 8.63 -24.02
CA THR A 42 -9.06 7.38 -23.51
C THR A 42 -9.61 6.99 -22.14
N PHE A 43 -9.83 7.96 -21.26
CA PHE A 43 -10.18 7.70 -19.86
C PHE A 43 -11.54 8.27 -19.46
N GLY A 44 -12.18 9.11 -20.29
CA GLY A 44 -13.52 9.64 -20.05
C GLY A 44 -13.57 10.81 -19.04
N SER A 45 -12.93 10.68 -17.88
CA SER A 45 -12.88 11.73 -16.87
C SER A 45 -11.55 11.75 -16.12
N LYS A 46 -11.29 12.84 -15.40
CA LYS A 46 -10.15 12.95 -14.49
C LYS A 46 -10.21 11.90 -13.38
N GLY A 47 -11.40 11.60 -12.85
CA GLY A 47 -11.61 10.54 -11.85
C GLY A 47 -11.27 9.16 -12.42
N ALA A 48 -11.82 8.82 -13.57
CA ALA A 48 -11.54 7.54 -14.24
C ALA A 48 -10.07 7.39 -14.67
N LEU A 49 -9.38 8.49 -14.98
CA LEU A 49 -7.93 8.49 -15.17
C LEU A 49 -7.18 8.22 -13.87
N LEU A 50 -7.63 8.80 -12.75
CA LEU A 50 -7.08 8.45 -11.45
C LEU A 50 -7.28 6.96 -11.22
N ASP A 51 -8.50 6.43 -11.30
CA ASP A 51 -8.79 5.00 -11.12
C ASP A 51 -7.87 4.11 -11.97
N ALA A 52 -7.68 4.45 -13.25
CA ALA A 52 -6.77 3.73 -14.13
C ALA A 52 -5.29 3.82 -13.72
N VAL A 53 -4.84 4.95 -13.17
CA VAL A 53 -3.49 5.08 -12.59
C VAL A 53 -3.36 4.19 -11.36
N LEU A 54 -4.41 4.11 -10.55
CA LEU A 54 -4.40 3.30 -9.34
C LEU A 54 -4.38 1.82 -9.68
N GLU A 55 -5.21 1.38 -10.61
CA GLU A 55 -5.22 -0.01 -11.11
C GLU A 55 -3.86 -0.41 -11.70
N GLU A 56 -3.19 0.49 -12.43
CA GLU A 56 -1.87 0.21 -13.01
C GLU A 56 -0.79 0.08 -11.92
N ASN A 57 -0.85 0.91 -10.86
CA ASN A 57 0.07 0.78 -9.74
C ASN A 57 -0.23 -0.49 -8.91
N ASP A 58 -1.50 -0.86 -8.70
CA ASP A 58 -1.86 -2.11 -8.05
C ASP A 58 -1.46 -3.35 -8.88
N SER A 59 -1.53 -3.28 -10.22
CA SER A 59 -1.23 -4.41 -11.12
C SER A 59 0.24 -4.54 -11.50
N CYS A 60 1.05 -3.47 -11.42
CA CYS A 60 2.51 -3.58 -11.46
C CYS A 60 3.10 -4.04 -10.11
N ASP A 61 2.32 -3.97 -9.03
CA ASP A 61 2.72 -4.27 -7.65
C ASP A 61 1.93 -5.45 -7.05
N GLU A 62 1.92 -6.62 -7.71
CA GLU A 62 1.68 -7.87 -6.99
C GLU A 62 2.78 -7.99 -5.92
N VAL A 63 2.49 -7.57 -4.69
CA VAL A 63 3.29 -7.93 -3.53
C VAL A 63 3.34 -9.45 -3.54
N ASP A 64 4.53 -10.02 -3.78
CA ASP A 64 4.70 -11.47 -3.88
C ASP A 64 3.90 -12.15 -2.76
N PRO A 65 2.99 -13.08 -3.11
CA PRO A 65 2.13 -13.69 -2.13
C PRO A 65 2.99 -14.36 -1.06
N LEU A 66 2.58 -14.23 0.20
CA LEU A 66 3.24 -14.96 1.29
C LEU A 66 3.22 -16.47 0.97
N PRO A 67 4.32 -17.21 1.22
CA PRO A 67 4.44 -18.61 0.82
C PRO A 67 3.31 -19.52 1.32
N ASP A 68 2.97 -20.52 0.50
CA ASP A 68 2.08 -21.62 0.85
C ASP A 68 2.70 -22.97 0.40
N PRO A 69 3.17 -23.83 1.33
CA PRO A 69 3.12 -23.65 2.79
C PRO A 69 4.19 -22.68 3.33
N PRO A 70 3.95 -22.07 4.52
CA PRO A 70 4.98 -21.34 5.28
C PRO A 70 6.21 -22.19 5.61
N VAL A 71 7.42 -21.62 5.48
CA VAL A 71 8.69 -22.30 5.80
C VAL A 71 9.46 -21.56 6.91
N ASP A 72 9.63 -20.25 6.77
CA ASP A 72 10.26 -19.37 7.76
C ASP A 72 9.39 -18.12 7.98
N PRO A 73 8.39 -18.19 8.89
CA PRO A 73 7.40 -17.13 9.03
C PRO A 73 7.98 -15.78 9.42
N GLN A 74 9.08 -15.78 10.19
CA GLN A 74 9.73 -14.54 10.57
C GLN A 74 10.39 -13.87 9.38
N ARG A 75 11.16 -14.62 8.59
CA ARG A 75 11.80 -14.06 7.40
C ARG A 75 10.78 -13.65 6.35
N GLU A 76 9.83 -14.52 6.03
CA GLU A 76 8.80 -14.30 5.02
C GLU A 76 7.99 -13.04 5.31
N LEU A 77 7.48 -12.89 6.54
CA LEU A 77 6.76 -11.67 6.93
C LEU A 77 7.67 -10.44 7.01
N THR A 78 8.94 -10.59 7.39
CA THR A 78 9.89 -9.46 7.43
C THR A 78 10.14 -8.91 6.03
N ASP A 79 10.41 -9.78 5.06
CA ASP A 79 10.64 -9.41 3.67
C ASP A 79 9.38 -8.75 3.09
N TRP A 80 8.21 -9.36 3.35
CA TRP A 80 6.91 -8.86 2.91
C TRP A 80 6.56 -7.48 3.50
N VAL A 81 6.73 -7.31 4.82
CA VAL A 81 6.48 -6.03 5.51
C VAL A 81 7.48 -4.95 5.08
N SER A 82 8.74 -5.31 4.82
CA SER A 82 9.76 -4.37 4.33
C SER A 82 9.38 -3.82 2.96
N MET A 83 8.99 -4.70 2.04
CA MET A 83 8.52 -4.32 0.71
C MET A 83 7.26 -3.45 0.80
N HIS A 84 6.31 -3.81 1.67
CA HIS A 84 5.09 -3.04 1.87
C HIS A 84 5.35 -1.64 2.45
N LEU A 85 6.28 -1.51 3.40
CA LEU A 85 6.73 -0.22 3.95
C LEU A 85 7.30 0.69 2.85
N GLU A 86 8.21 0.18 2.03
CA GLU A 86 8.79 0.94 0.91
C GLU A 86 7.73 1.36 -0.10
N ARG A 87 6.77 0.48 -0.40
CA ARG A 87 5.65 0.80 -1.29
C ARG A 87 4.81 1.95 -0.75
N ILE A 88 4.40 1.91 0.53
CA ILE A 88 3.64 3.02 1.13
C ILE A 88 4.47 4.30 1.11
N ARG A 89 5.79 4.22 1.37
CA ARG A 89 6.69 5.39 1.30
C ARG A 89 6.75 5.99 -0.09
N HIS A 90 6.74 5.15 -1.14
CA HIS A 90 6.69 5.59 -2.53
C HIS A 90 5.37 6.27 -2.88
N LEU A 91 4.24 5.67 -2.49
CA LEU A 91 2.89 6.17 -2.77
C LEU A 91 2.45 7.32 -1.84
N ARG A 92 3.19 7.59 -0.75
CA ARG A 92 2.83 8.55 0.29
C ARG A 92 2.35 9.91 -0.23
N PRO A 93 3.01 10.58 -1.20
CA PRO A 93 2.52 11.88 -1.70
C PRO A 93 1.10 11.80 -2.25
N MET A 94 0.79 10.75 -3.02
CA MET A 94 -0.58 10.51 -3.51
C MET A 94 -1.54 10.21 -2.35
N LEU A 95 -1.15 9.35 -1.41
CA LEU A 95 -2.00 8.96 -0.28
C LEU A 95 -2.37 10.16 0.61
N ILE A 96 -1.43 11.07 0.87
CA ILE A 96 -1.70 12.30 1.65
C ILE A 96 -2.78 13.13 0.96
N HIS A 97 -2.68 13.31 -0.35
CA HIS A 97 -3.67 14.06 -1.12
C HIS A 97 -5.03 13.36 -1.16
N ALA A 98 -5.04 12.03 -1.36
CA ALA A 98 -6.27 11.24 -1.34
C ALA A 98 -6.99 11.31 0.02
N ILE A 99 -6.26 11.18 1.13
CA ILE A 99 -6.81 11.30 2.49
C ILE A 99 -7.36 12.72 2.75
N SER A 100 -6.67 13.76 2.28
CA SER A 100 -7.13 15.15 2.47
C SER A 100 -8.43 15.47 1.74
N GLU A 101 -8.77 14.70 0.71
CA GLU A 101 -9.99 14.86 -0.09
C GLU A 101 -11.11 13.90 0.34
N TYR A 102 -10.89 13.08 1.37
CA TYR A 102 -11.80 12.03 1.87
C TYR A 102 -13.22 12.54 2.18
N GLU A 103 -13.34 13.62 2.95
CA GLU A 103 -14.65 14.16 3.35
C GLU A 103 -15.43 14.76 2.17
N GLU A 104 -14.72 15.21 1.14
CA GLU A 104 -15.33 15.83 -0.04
C GLU A 104 -15.63 14.82 -1.15
N ARG A 105 -14.90 13.69 -1.21
CA ARG A 105 -14.99 12.67 -2.27
C ARG A 105 -14.74 11.25 -1.76
N PRO A 106 -15.79 10.55 -1.31
CA PRO A 106 -15.71 9.16 -0.86
C PRO A 106 -15.15 8.19 -1.92
N GLU A 107 -15.35 8.49 -3.20
CA GLU A 107 -14.80 7.72 -4.33
C GLU A 107 -13.26 7.65 -4.35
N VAL A 108 -12.58 8.70 -3.86
CA VAL A 108 -11.11 8.73 -3.74
C VAL A 108 -10.66 8.02 -2.45
N ALA A 109 -11.57 7.81 -1.49
CA ALA A 109 -11.29 7.06 -0.27
C ALA A 109 -11.08 5.56 -0.54
N ASP A 110 -11.81 5.02 -1.53
CA ASP A 110 -11.68 3.64 -1.97
C ASP A 110 -10.23 3.29 -2.31
N PHE A 111 -9.47 4.23 -2.89
CA PHE A 111 -8.04 4.06 -3.15
C PHE A 111 -7.20 3.84 -1.89
N ALA A 112 -7.32 4.74 -0.91
CA ALA A 112 -6.56 4.65 0.34
C ALA A 112 -6.95 3.41 1.17
N CYS A 113 -8.17 2.93 0.99
CA CYS A 113 -8.74 1.78 1.71
C CYS A 113 -8.46 0.44 1.03
N ARG A 114 -8.53 0.34 -0.31
CA ARG A 114 -8.37 -0.94 -1.07
C ARG A 114 -7.03 -1.60 -0.77
N GLY A 115 -5.93 -0.85 -0.87
CA GLY A 115 -4.60 -1.38 -0.55
C GLY A 115 -4.47 -1.88 0.90
N ARG A 116 -5.23 -1.33 1.86
CA ARG A 116 -5.27 -1.83 3.24
C ARG A 116 -6.10 -3.11 3.39
N ILE A 117 -7.22 -3.22 2.67
CA ILE A 117 -8.11 -4.39 2.71
C ILE A 117 -7.36 -5.63 2.19
N ASP A 118 -6.61 -5.48 1.10
CA ASP A 118 -5.85 -6.59 0.52
C ASP A 118 -4.72 -7.06 1.44
N VAL A 119 -4.02 -6.13 2.08
CA VAL A 119 -2.96 -6.44 3.06
C VAL A 119 -3.52 -7.19 4.26
N HIS A 120 -4.68 -6.75 4.77
CA HIS A 120 -5.36 -7.44 5.86
C HIS A 120 -5.69 -8.88 5.51
N ARG A 121 -6.30 -9.09 4.33
CA ARG A 121 -6.63 -10.43 3.83
C ARG A 121 -5.39 -11.32 3.73
N HIS A 122 -4.32 -10.86 3.08
CA HIS A 122 -3.10 -11.67 2.89
C HIS A 122 -2.46 -12.12 4.20
N VAL A 123 -2.36 -11.22 5.18
CA VAL A 123 -1.77 -11.57 6.49
C VAL A 123 -2.69 -12.52 7.26
N THR A 124 -4.00 -12.30 7.24
CA THR A 124 -4.96 -13.21 7.89
C THR A 124 -4.92 -14.61 7.29
N GLU A 125 -4.95 -14.74 5.97
CA GLU A 125 -4.84 -16.03 5.26
C GLU A 125 -3.51 -16.73 5.55
N TYR A 126 -2.43 -15.97 5.77
CA TYR A 126 -1.14 -16.53 6.16
C TYR A 126 -1.16 -17.05 7.61
N VAL A 127 -1.78 -16.33 8.56
CA VAL A 127 -1.96 -16.82 9.92
C VAL A 127 -2.82 -18.08 9.96
N GLU A 128 -3.86 -18.18 9.13
CA GLU A 128 -4.66 -19.40 8.99
C GLU A 128 -3.81 -20.60 8.53
N ARG A 129 -2.83 -20.38 7.64
CA ARG A 129 -1.86 -21.41 7.24
C ARG A 129 -0.96 -21.81 8.41
N LEU A 130 -0.50 -20.87 9.22
CA LEU A 130 0.27 -21.16 10.44
C LEU A 130 -0.55 -21.99 11.45
N HIS A 131 -1.84 -21.67 11.63
CA HIS A 131 -2.74 -22.47 12.49
C HIS A 131 -2.89 -23.91 11.99
N LYS A 132 -3.05 -24.11 10.67
CA LYS A 132 -3.13 -25.46 10.07
C LYS A 132 -1.86 -26.27 10.31
N LEU A 133 -0.70 -25.63 10.35
CA LEU A 133 0.60 -26.25 10.63
C LEU A 133 0.91 -26.39 12.13
N GLY A 134 0.07 -25.86 13.02
CA GLY A 134 0.33 -25.84 14.47
C GLY A 134 1.48 -24.90 14.87
N LEU A 135 1.77 -23.90 14.03
CA LEU A 135 2.83 -22.91 14.23
C LEU A 135 2.34 -21.60 14.88
N ALA A 136 1.05 -21.49 15.19
CA ALA A 136 0.47 -20.34 15.88
C ALA A 136 -0.65 -20.81 16.84
N ASP A 137 -0.88 -20.05 17.90
CA ASP A 137 -1.83 -20.37 18.97
C ASP A 137 -3.28 -20.23 18.48
N ARG A 138 -4.09 -21.28 18.67
CA ARG A 138 -5.49 -21.30 18.21
C ARG A 138 -6.39 -20.26 18.88
N ASP A 139 -6.03 -19.85 20.10
CA ASP A 139 -6.80 -18.89 20.91
C ASP A 139 -6.25 -17.45 20.76
N ALA A 140 -5.29 -17.22 19.88
CA ALA A 140 -4.75 -15.89 19.63
C ALA A 140 -5.81 -14.97 19.00
N ASP A 141 -5.81 -13.70 19.43
CA ASP A 141 -6.60 -12.65 18.79
C ASP A 141 -5.93 -12.18 17.50
N VAL A 142 -6.15 -12.97 16.43
CA VAL A 142 -5.56 -12.71 15.10
C VAL A 142 -6.01 -11.37 14.54
N GLU A 143 -7.27 -11.01 14.70
CA GLU A 143 -7.83 -9.77 14.15
C GLU A 143 -7.15 -8.54 14.77
N ALA A 144 -6.99 -8.53 16.09
CA ALA A 144 -6.25 -7.47 16.77
C ALA A 144 -4.78 -7.45 16.35
N ALA A 145 -4.11 -8.60 16.29
CA ALA A 145 -2.71 -8.70 15.92
C ALA A 145 -2.44 -8.17 14.50
N VAL A 146 -3.27 -8.56 13.52
CA VAL A 146 -3.19 -8.11 12.13
C VAL A 146 -3.46 -6.61 12.05
N THR A 147 -4.52 -6.13 12.72
CA THR A 147 -4.85 -4.70 12.77
C THR A 147 -3.70 -3.86 13.32
N MET A 148 -3.05 -4.31 14.40
CA MET A 148 -1.91 -3.63 15.01
C MET A 148 -0.69 -3.61 14.08
N LEU A 149 -0.38 -4.73 13.41
CA LEU A 149 0.72 -4.80 12.44
C LEU A 149 0.49 -3.79 11.31
N ILE A 150 -0.67 -3.84 10.66
CA ILE A 150 -0.99 -2.97 9.52
C ILE A 150 -1.01 -1.50 9.93
N SER A 151 -1.60 -1.19 11.08
CA SER A 151 -1.63 0.18 11.60
C SER A 151 -0.22 0.70 11.91
N SER A 152 0.66 -0.14 12.47
CA SER A 152 2.04 0.25 12.76
C SER A 152 2.84 0.53 11.49
N VAL A 153 2.72 -0.33 10.47
CA VAL A 153 3.40 -0.19 9.18
C VAL A 153 2.94 1.08 8.46
N MET A 154 1.63 1.31 8.42
CA MET A 154 1.06 2.49 7.80
C MET A 154 1.41 3.78 8.54
N SER A 155 1.33 3.78 9.87
CA SER A 155 1.72 4.92 10.71
C SER A 155 3.19 5.28 10.52
N ASP A 156 4.08 4.28 10.47
CA ASP A 156 5.51 4.48 10.20
C ASP A 156 5.75 5.14 8.84
N ALA A 157 5.22 4.53 7.77
CA ALA A 157 5.46 5.01 6.41
C ALA A 157 4.92 6.44 6.19
N MET A 158 3.75 6.74 6.76
CA MET A 158 3.09 8.05 6.63
C MET A 158 3.71 9.11 7.55
N GLY A 159 3.94 8.76 8.82
CA GLY A 159 4.29 9.72 9.87
C GLY A 159 5.77 10.06 9.97
N ARG A 160 6.67 9.21 9.43
CA ARG A 160 8.12 9.38 9.60
C ARG A 160 8.69 10.75 9.17
N PRO A 161 8.25 11.40 8.07
CA PRO A 161 8.71 12.76 7.75
C PRO A 161 8.27 13.82 8.76
N MET A 162 7.13 13.61 9.44
CA MET A 162 6.56 14.55 10.40
C MET A 162 7.18 14.35 11.79
N ALA A 163 7.49 13.11 12.16
CA ALA A 163 8.03 12.74 13.46
C ALA A 163 9.12 11.66 13.32
N PRO A 164 10.32 11.99 12.82
CA PRO A 164 11.34 10.98 12.50
C PRO A 164 11.84 10.20 13.72
N ASN A 165 11.76 10.79 14.92
CA ASN A 165 12.25 10.20 16.16
C ASN A 165 11.21 9.34 16.89
N THR A 166 9.97 9.23 16.41
CA THR A 166 8.93 8.41 17.06
C THR A 166 8.87 6.97 16.53
N PHE A 167 9.56 6.69 15.43
CA PHE A 167 9.54 5.38 14.78
C PHE A 167 10.89 4.67 14.92
N LEU A 168 10.87 3.35 14.76
CA LEU A 168 12.07 2.52 14.78
C LEU A 168 13.04 2.92 13.64
N PRO A 169 14.34 2.59 13.73
CA PRO A 169 15.25 2.74 12.59
C PRO A 169 14.70 2.04 11.34
N PRO A 170 14.80 2.61 10.12
CA PRO A 170 14.16 2.06 8.92
C PRO A 170 14.53 0.60 8.62
N ASP A 171 15.78 0.23 8.86
CA ASP A 171 16.35 -1.11 8.70
C ASP A 171 15.93 -2.09 9.79
N GLU A 172 15.50 -1.58 10.95
CA GLU A 172 15.01 -2.40 12.06
C GLU A 172 13.47 -2.47 12.16
N ALA A 173 12.75 -1.57 11.48
CA ALA A 173 11.31 -1.39 11.67
C ALA A 173 10.52 -2.66 11.34
N ALA A 174 10.65 -3.18 10.12
CA ALA A 174 9.97 -4.39 9.68
C ALA A 174 10.26 -5.62 10.55
N PRO A 175 11.53 -6.03 10.80
CA PRO A 175 11.80 -7.22 11.60
C PRO A 175 11.29 -7.09 13.05
N ARG A 176 11.22 -5.88 13.60
CA ARG A 176 10.70 -5.65 14.96
C ARG A 176 9.17 -5.64 15.01
N TYR A 177 8.48 -5.04 14.03
CA TYR A 177 7.03 -5.13 13.93
C TYR A 177 6.57 -6.59 13.75
N VAL A 178 7.24 -7.33 12.86
CA VAL A 178 6.96 -8.76 12.63
C VAL A 178 7.25 -9.59 13.87
N ARG A 179 8.36 -9.34 14.57
CA ARG A 179 8.67 -10.01 15.83
C ARG A 179 7.58 -9.82 16.88
N CYS A 180 7.05 -8.61 17.02
CA CYS A 180 5.94 -8.33 17.94
C CYS A 180 4.67 -9.05 17.48
N PHE A 181 4.35 -8.99 16.19
CA PHE A 181 3.20 -9.67 15.59
C PHE A 181 3.22 -11.19 15.81
N LEU A 182 4.34 -11.85 15.50
CA LEU A 182 4.49 -13.30 15.69
C LEU A 182 4.32 -13.70 17.15
N ARG A 183 4.83 -12.89 18.09
CA ARG A 183 4.60 -13.11 19.54
C ARG A 183 3.14 -12.99 19.94
N MET A 184 2.39 -12.06 19.36
CA MET A 184 0.95 -11.89 19.65
C MET A 184 0.13 -13.10 19.21
N ILE A 185 0.55 -13.79 18.15
CA ILE A 185 -0.13 -14.99 17.63
C ILE A 185 0.49 -16.31 18.11
N GLY A 186 1.42 -16.27 19.07
CA GLY A 186 2.08 -17.47 19.60
C GLY A 186 3.02 -18.19 18.64
N ALA A 187 3.43 -17.54 17.55
CA ALA A 187 4.29 -18.14 16.54
C ALA A 187 5.78 -18.12 16.94
N PRO A 188 6.60 -19.07 16.43
CA PRO A 188 8.01 -19.14 16.77
C PRO A 188 8.77 -17.91 16.28
N VAL A 189 9.65 -17.40 17.14
CA VAL A 189 10.48 -16.22 16.86
C VAL A 189 11.93 -16.53 17.22
N SER A 190 12.84 -16.28 16.29
CA SER A 190 14.28 -16.34 16.53
C SER A 190 14.74 -15.19 17.45
N ARG A 191 15.69 -15.48 18.34
CA ARG A 191 16.23 -14.50 19.30
C ARG A 191 16.90 -13.32 18.60
#